data_AF-A0A4R3J650-F1
#
_entry.id   AF-A0A4R3J650-F1
#
_cell.length_a   1.000
_cell.length_b   1.000
_cell.length_c   1.000
_cell.angle_alpha   90.00
_cell.angle_beta   90.00
_cell.angle_gamma   90.00
#
_symmetry.space_group_name_H-M   'P 1'
#
loop_
_entity.id
_entity.type
_entity.pdbx_description
1 polymer ?
#
loop_
_entity_poly.entity_id
_entity_poly.type
_entity_poly.pdbx_seq_one_letter_code
_entity_poly.pdbx_strand_id
1 'polypeptide(L)'
;MAALTRRYVVVSPDMQTVGDYANMEGAEAAAVAFGENAHVVDMMGQTYMPAVQRVEDGALVYVGYGSFNRKRGLEANLIEAAKKGQAYAVRAYLACGANPNAADREGSTPLLFAIAADCEACVRVLLQAGAEAACADDDGVTPRELARIKKRHAIAALLGEEL
;
A
#
# COMPACT_ATOMS: atom_id res chain seq x y z
N MET A 1 24.56 24.41 -8.25
CA MET A 1 23.32 23.78 -7.77
C MET A 1 23.03 22.60 -8.67
N ALA A 2 23.20 21.36 -8.21
CA ALA A 2 22.83 20.20 -9.00
C ALA A 2 21.30 20.14 -9.08
N ALA A 3 20.74 20.20 -10.30
CA ALA A 3 19.32 19.99 -10.49
C ALA A 3 18.98 18.60 -9.95
N LEU A 4 18.07 18.50 -8.98
CA LEU A 4 17.52 17.23 -8.53
C LEU A 4 16.87 16.56 -9.73
N THR A 5 17.55 15.57 -10.31
CA THR A 5 17.01 14.81 -11.44
C THR A 5 15.86 13.97 -10.92
N ARG A 6 14.68 14.16 -11.49
CA ARG A 6 13.49 13.35 -11.17
C ARG A 6 13.82 11.87 -11.39
N ARG A 7 13.53 11.04 -10.39
CA ARG A 7 13.78 9.58 -10.43
C ARG A 7 12.46 8.84 -10.27
N TYR A 8 12.33 7.75 -11.00
CA TYR A 8 11.16 6.89 -11.03
C TYR A 8 11.57 5.49 -10.58
N VAL A 9 10.89 4.92 -9.61
CA VAL A 9 11.17 3.57 -9.11
C VAL A 9 10.07 2.63 -9.53
N VAL A 10 10.42 1.47 -10.10
CA VAL A 10 9.43 0.43 -10.38
C VAL A 10 9.35 -0.48 -9.17
N VAL A 11 8.12 -0.73 -8.72
CA VAL A 11 7.82 -1.66 -7.64
C VAL A 11 7.00 -2.81 -8.22
N SER A 12 7.46 -4.03 -7.97
CA SER A 12 6.85 -5.27 -8.45
C SER A 12 5.59 -5.64 -7.65
N PRO A 13 4.78 -6.62 -8.13
CA PRO A 13 3.54 -7.03 -7.47
C PRO A 13 3.71 -7.51 -6.02
N ASP A 14 4.89 -8.04 -5.69
CA ASP A 14 5.35 -8.48 -4.36
C ASP A 14 6.01 -7.36 -3.53
N MET A 15 5.85 -6.09 -3.94
CA MET A 15 6.31 -4.89 -3.21
C MET A 15 7.83 -4.73 -3.16
N GLN A 16 8.58 -5.39 -4.05
CA GLN A 16 10.02 -5.19 -4.17
C GLN A 16 10.33 -4.01 -5.10
N THR A 17 11.32 -3.20 -4.74
CA THR A 17 11.87 -2.21 -5.66
C THR A 17 12.73 -2.92 -6.72
N VAL A 18 12.34 -2.83 -7.99
CA VAL A 18 12.94 -3.59 -9.10
C VAL A 18 13.69 -2.73 -10.12
N GLY A 19 13.66 -1.39 -9.98
CA GLY A 19 14.54 -0.52 -10.77
C GLY A 19 14.40 0.97 -10.44
N ASP A 20 15.43 1.74 -10.78
CA ASP A 20 15.49 3.21 -10.71
C ASP A 20 15.74 3.77 -12.12
N TYR A 21 14.83 4.64 -12.58
CA TYR A 21 14.76 5.15 -13.93
C TYR A 21 14.84 6.68 -13.92
N ALA A 22 15.56 7.23 -14.90
CA ALA A 22 15.69 8.68 -15.08
C ALA A 22 14.47 9.33 -15.78
N ASN A 23 13.56 8.52 -16.34
CA ASN A 23 12.35 8.98 -17.03
C ASN A 23 11.17 8.03 -16.80
N MET A 24 9.96 8.54 -17.00
CA MET A 24 8.70 7.84 -16.75
C MET A 24 8.45 6.70 -17.75
N GLU A 25 8.73 6.94 -19.03
CA GLU A 25 8.54 5.97 -20.12
C GLU A 25 9.31 4.66 -19.89
N GLY A 26 10.58 4.76 -19.48
CA GLY A 26 11.40 3.59 -19.18
C GLY A 26 10.93 2.83 -17.94
N ALA A 27 10.43 3.55 -16.93
CA ALA A 27 9.85 2.93 -15.73
C ALA A 27 8.54 2.20 -16.06
N GLU A 28 7.69 2.78 -16.92
CA GLU A 28 6.42 2.18 -17.34
C GLU A 28 6.64 0.94 -18.19
N ALA A 29 7.56 1.00 -19.16
CA ALA A 29 7.93 -0.15 -19.96
C ALA A 29 8.44 -1.32 -19.10
N ALA A 30 9.21 -1.03 -18.06
CA ALA A 30 9.65 -2.03 -17.10
C ALA A 30 8.50 -2.56 -16.25
N ALA A 31 7.60 -1.71 -15.77
CA ALA A 31 6.44 -2.12 -14.99
C ALA A 31 5.51 -3.06 -15.79
N VAL A 32 5.31 -2.83 -17.10
CA VAL A 32 4.59 -3.77 -17.99
C VAL A 32 5.19 -5.17 -17.95
N ALA A 33 6.52 -5.29 -17.93
CA ALA A 33 7.20 -6.58 -17.91
C ALA A 33 6.97 -7.39 -16.63
N PHE A 34 6.63 -6.73 -15.51
CA PHE A 34 6.30 -7.39 -14.25
C PHE A 34 4.82 -7.79 -14.12
N GLY A 35 3.97 -7.35 -15.06
CA GLY A 35 2.56 -7.73 -15.11
C GLY A 35 1.67 -6.98 -14.12
N GLU A 36 0.51 -7.57 -13.81
CA GLU A 36 -0.51 -6.93 -12.99
C GLU A 36 0.01 -6.53 -11.60
N ASN A 37 -0.33 -5.32 -11.16
CA ASN A 37 0.05 -4.73 -9.86
C ASN A 37 1.49 -4.22 -9.74
N ALA A 38 2.30 -4.31 -10.80
CA ALA A 38 3.51 -3.47 -10.89
C ALA A 38 3.14 -1.99 -10.99
N HIS A 39 3.97 -1.10 -10.47
CA HIS A 39 3.68 0.32 -10.50
C HIS A 39 4.95 1.18 -10.41
N VAL A 40 4.83 2.43 -10.89
CA VAL A 40 5.93 3.39 -10.99
C VAL A 40 5.79 4.46 -9.91
N VAL A 41 6.91 4.74 -9.21
CA VAL A 41 7.05 5.68 -8.10
C VAL A 41 7.96 6.83 -8.45
N ASP A 42 7.36 8.00 -8.68
CA ASP A 42 8.10 9.25 -8.78
C ASP A 42 8.58 9.72 -7.40
N MET A 43 9.89 9.67 -7.19
CA MET A 43 10.57 10.00 -5.94
C MET A 43 10.67 11.52 -5.67
N MET A 44 10.38 12.37 -6.67
CA MET A 44 10.50 13.84 -6.56
C MET A 44 9.17 14.59 -6.75
N GLY A 45 8.11 13.92 -7.20
CA GLY A 45 6.79 14.50 -7.43
C GLY A 45 6.03 14.85 -6.14
N GLN A 46 5.38 16.02 -6.11
CA GLN A 46 4.46 16.40 -5.02
C GLN A 46 3.10 15.67 -5.06
N THR A 47 2.81 15.02 -6.19
CA THR A 47 1.59 14.25 -6.45
C THR A 47 2.04 12.92 -7.05
N TYR A 48 2.01 11.86 -6.26
CA TYR A 48 2.15 10.51 -6.78
C TYR A 48 0.78 10.08 -7.34
N MET A 49 0.77 9.50 -8.53
CA MET A 49 -0.41 8.88 -9.13
C MET A 49 -0.08 7.39 -9.20
N PRO A 50 -0.36 6.62 -8.14
CA PRO A 50 -0.31 5.17 -8.21
C PRO A 50 -1.52 4.76 -9.01
N ALA A 51 -1.39 4.88 -10.31
CA ALA A 51 -2.33 4.25 -11.16
C ALA A 51 -2.00 2.77 -11.12
N VAL A 52 -2.93 2.01 -10.56
CA VAL A 52 -2.98 0.56 -10.73
C VAL A 52 -2.84 0.31 -12.22
N GLN A 53 -1.76 -0.38 -12.55
CA GLN A 53 -1.45 -0.73 -13.92
C GLN A 53 -2.09 -2.11 -14.16
N ARG A 54 -3.09 -2.15 -15.02
CA ARG A 54 -3.51 -3.40 -15.65
C ARG A 54 -2.92 -3.42 -17.04
N VAL A 55 -2.39 -4.56 -17.44
CA VAL A 55 -1.98 -4.76 -18.83
C VAL A 55 -3.21 -5.27 -19.57
N GLU A 56 -3.81 -4.42 -20.40
CA GLU A 56 -4.89 -4.80 -21.32
C GLU A 56 -4.31 -4.72 -22.74
N ASP A 57 -4.37 -5.83 -23.48
CA ASP A 57 -3.86 -5.94 -24.85
C ASP A 57 -2.39 -5.49 -25.04
N GLY A 58 -1.55 -5.69 -24.03
CA GLY A 58 -0.14 -5.28 -24.06
C GLY A 58 0.10 -3.79 -23.82
N ALA A 59 -0.95 -3.03 -23.47
CA ALA A 59 -0.87 -1.63 -23.09
C ALA A 59 -1.13 -1.46 -21.59
N LEU A 60 -0.46 -0.48 -21.01
CA LEU A 60 -0.56 -0.15 -19.60
C LEU A 60 -1.77 0.76 -19.39
N VAL A 61 -2.79 0.25 -18.68
CA VAL A 61 -4.02 0.97 -18.37
C VAL A 61 -4.00 1.42 -16.92
N TYR A 62 -4.18 2.73 -16.71
CA TYR A 62 -4.20 3.38 -15.41
C TYR A 62 -5.61 3.43 -14.82
N VAL A 63 -5.87 2.72 -13.72
CA VAL A 63 -7.24 2.55 -13.18
C VAL A 63 -7.62 3.53 -12.05
N GLY A 64 -6.81 4.56 -11.73
CA GLY A 64 -7.28 5.66 -10.87
C GLY A 64 -6.22 6.42 -10.06
N TYR A 65 -6.66 7.52 -9.44
CA TYR A 65 -5.82 8.56 -8.83
C TYR A 65 -6.06 8.70 -7.32
N GLY A 66 -4.99 8.81 -6.53
CA GLY A 66 -5.04 9.34 -5.18
C GLY A 66 -4.12 10.55 -5.08
N SER A 67 -4.67 11.73 -4.79
CA SER A 67 -3.86 12.94 -4.58
C SER A 67 -3.17 12.89 -3.21
N PHE A 68 -1.85 13.08 -3.19
CA PHE A 68 -1.03 13.01 -2.00
C PHE A 68 -1.20 14.27 -1.16
N ASN A 69 -1.61 14.12 0.10
CA ASN A 69 -1.48 15.22 1.04
C ASN A 69 -0.10 15.15 1.71
N ARG A 70 0.91 15.76 1.08
CA ARG A 70 2.29 15.83 1.60
C ARG A 70 2.37 16.44 3.02
N LYS A 71 1.37 17.23 3.45
CA LYS A 71 1.35 17.84 4.78
C LYS A 71 1.05 16.84 5.91
N ARG A 72 0.37 15.71 5.64
CA ARG A 72 -0.02 14.74 6.68
C ARG A 72 1.03 13.64 6.94
N GLY A 73 2.00 13.44 6.05
CA GLY A 73 2.97 12.32 6.15
C GLY A 73 2.45 11.03 5.50
N LEU A 74 3.37 10.15 5.08
CA LEU A 74 3.03 8.92 4.35
C LEU A 74 2.22 7.94 5.22
N GLU A 75 2.59 7.81 6.49
CA GLU A 75 1.97 6.93 7.48
C GLU A 75 0.52 7.33 7.75
N ALA A 76 0.27 8.62 7.95
CA ALA A 76 -1.08 9.14 8.19
C ALA A 76 -1.99 8.92 6.97
N ASN A 77 -1.43 9.01 5.76
CA ASN A 77 -2.17 8.75 4.53
C ASN A 77 -2.44 7.25 4.34
N LEU A 78 -1.48 6.38 4.70
CA LEU A 78 -1.67 4.92 4.73
C LEU A 78 -2.80 4.53 5.69
N ILE A 79 -2.79 5.08 6.91
CA ILE A 79 -3.84 4.88 7.91
C ILE A 79 -5.20 5.35 7.38
N GLU A 80 -5.27 6.53 6.75
CA GLU A 80 -6.51 7.05 6.16
C GLU A 80 -7.04 6.17 5.02
N ALA A 81 -6.15 5.65 4.16
CA ALA A 81 -6.54 4.75 3.08
C ALA A 81 -7.05 3.40 3.62
N ALA A 82 -6.39 2.85 4.64
CA ALA A 82 -6.85 1.64 5.31
C ALA A 82 -8.23 1.84 5.97
N LYS A 83 -8.44 2.97 6.65
CA LYS A 83 -9.75 3.38 7.22
C LYS A 83 -10.86 3.40 6.17
N LYS A 84 -10.54 3.79 4.94
CA LYS A 84 -11.48 3.85 3.80
C LYS A 84 -11.57 2.56 2.99
N GLY A 85 -10.81 1.52 3.32
CA GLY A 85 -10.76 0.28 2.53
C GLY A 85 -10.19 0.46 1.12
N GLN A 86 -9.35 1.48 0.90
CA GLN A 86 -8.80 1.80 -0.42
C GLN A 86 -7.52 1.02 -0.68
N ALA A 87 -7.64 -0.27 -1.03
CA ALA A 87 -6.49 -1.17 -1.22
C ALA A 87 -5.43 -0.62 -2.20
N TYR A 88 -5.86 0.07 -3.24
CA TYR A 88 -4.96 0.71 -4.20
C TYR A 88 -4.13 1.85 -3.58
N ALA A 89 -4.76 2.69 -2.77
CA ALA A 89 -4.07 3.74 -2.03
C ALA A 89 -3.18 3.15 -0.93
N VAL A 90 -3.56 2.04 -0.31
CA VAL A 90 -2.72 1.31 0.66
C VAL A 90 -1.43 0.80 -0.02
N ARG A 91 -1.54 0.07 -1.16
CA ARG A 91 -0.38 -0.40 -1.94
C ARG A 91 0.56 0.75 -2.30
N ALA A 92 -0.03 1.82 -2.82
CA ALA A 92 0.66 3.05 -3.17
C ALA A 92 1.51 3.64 -2.03
N TYR A 93 0.93 3.84 -0.85
CA TYR A 93 1.67 4.41 0.26
C TYR A 93 2.80 3.49 0.73
N LEU A 94 2.57 2.18 0.76
CA LEU A 94 3.59 1.20 1.12
C LEU A 94 4.76 1.18 0.14
N ALA A 95 4.48 1.29 -1.15
CA ALA A 95 5.52 1.36 -2.20
C ALA A 95 6.37 2.63 -2.14
N CYS A 96 5.79 3.73 -1.65
CA CYS A 96 6.52 4.94 -1.32
C CYS A 96 7.33 4.83 -0.02
N GLY A 97 7.36 3.65 0.61
CA GLY A 97 8.10 3.39 1.85
C GLY A 97 7.34 3.75 3.13
N ALA A 98 6.02 3.91 3.08
CA ALA A 98 5.24 4.06 4.31
C ALA A 98 5.42 2.83 5.21
N ASN A 99 5.65 3.07 6.50
CA ASN A 99 5.74 1.97 7.45
C ASN A 99 4.38 1.26 7.61
N PRO A 100 4.24 -0.04 7.27
CA PRO A 100 3.00 -0.80 7.42
C PRO A 100 2.53 -0.91 8.88
N ASN A 101 3.46 -0.78 9.83
CA ASN A 101 3.24 -0.86 11.28
C ASN A 101 3.15 0.52 11.94
N ALA A 102 3.01 1.60 11.17
CA ALA A 102 2.79 2.91 11.75
C ALA A 102 1.52 2.92 12.59
N ALA A 103 1.59 3.44 13.82
CA ALA A 103 0.42 3.57 14.69
C ALA A 103 -0.03 5.04 14.75
N ASP A 104 -1.34 5.26 14.89
CA ASP A 104 -1.84 6.58 15.30
C ASP A 104 -1.70 6.77 16.82
N ARG A 105 -2.35 7.81 17.37
CA ARG A 105 -2.22 8.18 18.78
C ARG A 105 -2.84 7.16 19.74
N GLU A 106 -3.64 6.23 19.25
CA GLU A 106 -4.33 5.20 20.03
C GLU A 106 -3.67 3.82 19.82
N GLY A 107 -2.45 3.78 19.27
CA GLY A 107 -1.77 2.52 18.95
C GLY A 107 -2.36 1.79 17.73
N SER A 108 -3.38 2.36 17.07
CA SER A 108 -4.07 1.68 15.98
C SER A 108 -3.26 1.72 14.68
N THR A 109 -3.02 0.54 14.12
CA THR A 109 -2.25 0.34 12.89
C THR A 109 -3.14 0.34 11.64
N PRO A 110 -2.57 0.55 10.43
CA PRO A 110 -3.27 0.34 9.17
C PRO A 110 -3.99 -1.01 9.09
N LEU A 111 -3.40 -2.07 9.65
CA LEU A 111 -3.99 -3.41 9.66
C LEU A 111 -5.30 -3.45 10.47
N LEU A 112 -5.31 -2.87 11.68
CA LEU A 112 -6.53 -2.76 12.50
C LEU A 112 -7.64 -1.99 11.77
N PHE A 113 -7.29 -0.89 11.09
CA PHE A 113 -8.26 -0.12 10.31
C PHE A 113 -8.80 -0.87 9.09
N ALA A 114 -7.95 -1.61 8.37
CA ALA A 114 -8.38 -2.42 7.25
C ALA A 114 -9.37 -3.52 7.67
N ILE A 115 -9.15 -4.14 8.84
CA ILE A 115 -10.05 -5.13 9.43
C ILE A 115 -11.37 -4.49 9.84
N ALA A 116 -11.33 -3.31 10.47
CA ALA A 116 -12.52 -2.56 10.83
C ALA A 116 -13.38 -2.20 9.60
N ALA A 117 -12.71 -1.85 8.49
CA ALA A 117 -13.32 -1.53 7.20
C ALA A 117 -13.79 -2.76 6.39
N ASP A 118 -13.56 -3.99 6.88
CA ASP A 118 -13.87 -5.25 6.17
C ASP A 118 -13.20 -5.38 4.80
N CYS A 119 -12.00 -4.82 4.65
CA CYS A 119 -11.31 -4.82 3.37
C CYS A 119 -10.24 -5.92 3.34
N GLU A 120 -10.62 -7.13 2.91
CA GLU A 120 -9.68 -8.26 2.71
C GLU A 120 -8.49 -7.88 1.82
N ALA A 121 -8.72 -7.10 0.77
CA ALA A 121 -7.67 -6.67 -0.14
C ALA A 121 -6.63 -5.79 0.58
N CYS A 122 -7.06 -4.84 1.41
CA CYS A 122 -6.14 -4.05 2.24
C CYS A 122 -5.38 -4.95 3.23
N VAL A 123 -6.06 -5.89 3.88
CA VAL A 123 -5.45 -6.83 4.84
C VAL A 123 -4.34 -7.63 4.16
N ARG A 124 -4.63 -8.25 3.01
CA ARG A 124 -3.62 -9.01 2.25
C ARG A 124 -2.41 -8.17 1.88
N VAL A 125 -2.65 -6.95 1.40
CA VAL A 125 -1.57 -6.02 1.02
C VAL A 125 -0.69 -5.65 2.20
N LEU A 126 -1.31 -5.31 3.33
CA LEU A 126 -0.59 -4.93 4.53
C LEU A 126 0.25 -6.10 5.07
N LEU A 127 -0.32 -7.31 5.11
CA LEU A 127 0.42 -8.51 5.50
C LEU A 127 1.59 -8.81 4.55
N GLN A 128 1.37 -8.70 3.23
CA GLN A 128 2.44 -8.86 2.24
C GLN A 128 3.57 -7.84 2.41
N ALA A 129 3.24 -6.62 2.84
CA ALA A 129 4.21 -5.57 3.12
C ALA A 129 4.89 -5.71 4.50
N GLY A 130 4.59 -6.75 5.27
CA GLY A 130 5.19 -7.00 6.59
C GLY A 130 4.45 -6.38 7.77
N ALA A 131 3.14 -6.13 7.64
CA ALA A 131 2.33 -5.70 8.78
C ALA A 131 2.24 -6.80 9.86
N GLU A 132 2.41 -6.41 11.12
CA GLU A 132 2.41 -7.31 12.28
C GLU A 132 0.98 -7.72 12.66
N ALA A 133 0.63 -8.98 12.41
CA ALA A 133 -0.70 -9.52 12.70
C ALA A 133 -0.96 -9.81 14.19
N ALA A 134 0.08 -9.73 15.03
CA ALA A 134 0.01 -10.06 16.46
C ALA A 134 0.00 -8.84 17.39
N CYS A 135 0.34 -7.65 16.89
CA CYS A 135 0.47 -6.46 17.73
C CYS A 135 -0.89 -5.87 18.07
N ALA A 136 -1.12 -5.62 19.36
CA ALA A 136 -2.33 -5.01 19.87
C ALA A 136 -2.24 -3.48 19.85
N ASP A 137 -3.39 -2.81 19.77
CA ASP A 137 -3.51 -1.38 20.07
C ASP A 137 -3.41 -1.11 21.59
N ASP A 138 -3.54 0.16 21.97
CA ASP A 138 -3.43 0.60 23.38
C ASP A 138 -4.55 0.03 24.27
N ASP A 139 -5.68 -0.40 23.68
CA ASP A 139 -6.78 -1.08 24.36
C ASP A 139 -6.55 -2.61 24.49
N GLY A 140 -5.42 -3.12 23.98
CA GLY A 140 -5.08 -4.54 24.00
C GLY A 140 -5.80 -5.37 22.93
N VAL A 141 -6.41 -4.73 21.93
CA VAL A 141 -7.12 -5.41 20.84
C VAL A 141 -6.14 -5.81 19.74
N THR A 142 -5.98 -7.11 19.54
CA THR A 142 -5.19 -7.65 18.42
C THR A 142 -5.99 -7.67 17.11
N PRO A 143 -5.33 -7.69 15.93
CA PRO A 143 -5.98 -7.86 14.63
C PRO A 143 -6.98 -9.02 14.59
N ARG A 144 -6.57 -10.19 15.11
CA ARG A 144 -7.43 -11.38 15.16
C ARG A 144 -8.64 -11.19 16.08
N GLU A 145 -8.44 -10.58 17.24
CA GLU A 145 -9.52 -10.31 18.18
C GLU A 145 -10.52 -9.30 17.60
N LEU A 146 -10.04 -8.26 16.92
CA LEU A 146 -10.89 -7.30 16.22
C LEU A 146 -11.73 -7.96 15.12
N ALA A 147 -11.11 -8.84 14.31
CA ALA A 147 -11.81 -9.60 13.28
C ALA A 147 -12.91 -10.49 13.89
N ARG A 148 -12.65 -11.12 15.05
CA ARG A 148 -13.63 -11.92 15.79
C ARG A 148 -14.78 -11.09 16.33
N ILE A 149 -14.50 -9.98 17.04
CA ILE A 149 -15.51 -9.08 17.61
C ILE A 149 -16.43 -8.53 16.52
N LYS A 150 -15.87 -8.16 15.36
CA LYS A 150 -16.61 -7.63 14.21
C LYS A 150 -17.19 -8.71 13.29
N LYS A 151 -16.99 -10.00 13.59
CA LYS A 151 -17.47 -11.15 12.80
C LYS A 151 -16.97 -11.16 11.34
N ARG A 152 -15.73 -10.73 11.12
CA ARG A 152 -15.06 -10.73 9.80
C ARG A 152 -14.42 -12.09 9.55
N HIS A 153 -15.24 -13.10 9.27
CA HIS A 153 -14.78 -14.50 9.19
C HIS A 153 -13.68 -14.74 8.15
N ALA A 154 -13.79 -14.16 6.96
CA ALA A 154 -12.77 -14.28 5.90
C ALA A 154 -11.43 -13.66 6.32
N ILE A 155 -11.48 -12.45 6.89
CA ILE A 155 -10.30 -11.76 7.42
C ILE A 155 -9.69 -12.51 8.61
N ALA A 156 -10.51 -13.09 9.49
CA ALA A 156 -10.02 -13.90 10.59
C ALA A 156 -9.25 -15.15 10.10
N ALA A 157 -9.67 -15.74 8.97
CA ALA A 157 -8.93 -16.83 8.34
C ALA A 157 -7.58 -16.36 7.79
N LEU A 158 -7.52 -15.18 7.15
CA LEU A 158 -6.25 -14.59 6.68
C LEU A 158 -5.24 -14.34 7.80
N LEU A 159 -5.70 -14.09 9.03
CA LEU A 159 -4.85 -13.84 10.19
C LEU A 159 -4.50 -15.12 10.97
N GLY A 160 -5.00 -16.28 10.55
CA GLY A 160 -4.94 -17.54 11.30
C GLY A 160 -4.44 -18.76 10.52
N GLU A 161 -4.01 -18.61 9.28
CA GLU A 161 -3.29 -19.65 8.53
C GLU A 161 -1.79 -19.36 8.65
N GLU A 162 -1.08 -20.17 9.44
CA GLU A 162 0.38 -20.28 9.36
C GLU A 162 0.73 -20.75 7.94
N LEU A 163 1.52 -19.97 7.20
CA LEU A 163 2.26 -20.45 6.03
C LEU A 163 3.52 -21.20 6.50
#